data_AF-A0A2T6BC34-F1
#
_entry.id   AF-A0A2T6BC34-F1
#
_cell.length_a   1.000
_cell.length_b   1.000
_cell.length_c   1.000
_cell.angle_alpha   90.00
_cell.angle_beta   90.00
_cell.angle_gamma   90.00
#
_symmetry.space_group_name_H-M   'P 1'
#
loop_
_entity.id
_entity.type
_entity.pdbx_description
1 polymer ?
#
loop_
_entity_poly.entity_id
_entity_poly.type
_entity_poly.pdbx_seq_one_letter_code
_entity_poly.pdbx_strand_id
1 'polypeptide(L)'
;MQDLSPFRSLDFWIAVIVALIVKIRTTRQLSPAKVMVTMIVGIGAAGVSADYAAQVFGVPLPIAAAIVTLTAEGAMRWLLIGINDPKQIIELWRLWRKP
;
A
#
# COMPACT_ATOMS: atom_id res chain seq x y z
N MET A 1 -11.84 -14.77 23.25
CA MET A 1 -11.63 -13.43 23.83
C MET A 1 -11.15 -12.53 22.70
N GLN A 2 -11.91 -11.48 22.37
CA GLN A 2 -11.51 -10.49 21.38
C GLN A 2 -10.58 -9.51 22.08
N ASP A 3 -9.28 -9.58 21.79
CA ASP A 3 -8.35 -8.54 22.21
C ASP A 3 -8.63 -7.28 21.38
N LEU A 4 -9.57 -6.48 21.86
CA LEU A 4 -9.74 -5.07 21.52
C LEU A 4 -8.60 -4.27 22.13
N SER A 5 -7.37 -4.60 21.75
CA SER A 5 -6.27 -3.67 21.90
C SER A 5 -6.56 -2.47 20.99
N PRO A 6 -6.54 -1.23 21.49
CA PRO A 6 -6.62 -0.04 20.62
C PRO A 6 -5.46 0.00 19.62
N PHE A 7 -4.42 -0.80 19.88
CA PHE A 7 -3.27 -1.01 19.01
C PHE A 7 -3.44 -2.31 18.19
N ARG A 8 -3.15 -2.26 16.90
CA ARG A 8 -3.13 -3.46 16.03
C ARG A 8 -2.17 -4.52 16.59
N SER A 9 -2.43 -5.80 16.29
CA SER A 9 -1.59 -6.90 16.76
C SER A 9 -0.13 -6.77 16.32
N LEU A 10 0.78 -7.43 17.04
CA LEU A 10 2.21 -7.41 16.70
C LEU A 10 2.45 -7.97 15.30
N ASP A 11 1.75 -9.03 14.92
CA ASP A 11 1.82 -9.65 13.58
C ASP A 11 1.41 -8.68 12.47
N PHE A 12 0.39 -7.83 12.72
CA PHE A 12 0.00 -6.78 11.78
C PHE A 12 1.16 -5.81 11.53
N TRP A 13 1.81 -5.35 12.60
CA TRP A 13 2.91 -4.39 12.47
C TRP A 13 4.15 -5.01 11.81
N ILE A 14 4.46 -6.27 12.11
CA ILE A 14 5.51 -7.01 11.40
C ILE A 14 5.22 -7.02 9.90
N ALA A 15 4.00 -7.36 9.50
CA ALA A 15 3.63 -7.45 8.10
C ALA A 15 3.74 -6.09 7.39
N VAL A 16 3.30 -5.00 8.04
CA VAL A 16 3.45 -3.62 7.53
C VAL A 16 4.93 -3.25 7.37
N ILE A 17 5.77 -3.54 8.37
CA ILE A 17 7.20 -3.21 8.33
C ILE A 17 7.91 -3.99 7.21
N VAL A 18 7.65 -5.30 7.08
CA VAL A 18 8.21 -6.13 6.02
C VAL A 18 7.79 -5.61 4.65
N ALA A 19 6.51 -5.27 4.48
CA ALA A 19 6.00 -4.67 3.25
C ALA A 19 6.70 -3.34 2.91
N LEU A 20 6.90 -2.45 3.90
CA LEU A 20 7.63 -1.20 3.69
C LEU A 20 9.09 -1.45 3.28
N ILE A 21 9.79 -2.38 3.92
CA ILE A 21 11.17 -2.72 3.57
C ILE A 21 11.25 -3.19 2.12
N VAL A 22 10.38 -4.13 1.72
CA VAL A 22 10.31 -4.63 0.35
C VAL A 22 10.09 -3.46 -0.60
N LYS A 23 9.09 -2.63 -0.33
CA LYS A 23 8.73 -1.48 -1.17
C LYS A 23 9.86 -0.50 -1.38
N ILE A 24 10.53 -0.11 -0.30
CA ILE A 24 11.67 0.83 -0.36
C ILE A 24 12.81 0.21 -1.17
N ARG A 25 13.11 -1.07 -0.95
CA ARG A 25 14.21 -1.77 -1.63
C ARG A 25 13.94 -2.01 -3.12
N THR A 26 12.69 -2.23 -3.51
CA THR A 26 12.31 -2.46 -4.91
C THR A 26 12.10 -1.18 -5.71
N THR A 27 12.01 -0.02 -5.05
CA THR A 27 11.78 1.27 -5.74
C THR A 27 13.10 1.93 -6.12
N ARG A 28 13.43 1.93 -7.41
CA ARG A 28 14.74 2.38 -7.93
C ARG A 28 15.06 3.87 -7.81
N GLN A 29 14.13 4.74 -7.38
CA GLN A 29 14.30 6.21 -7.38
C GLN A 29 13.54 6.96 -6.27
N LEU A 30 13.69 6.57 -5.00
CA LEU A 30 13.16 7.37 -3.89
C LEU A 30 14.26 8.27 -3.32
N SER A 31 14.08 9.59 -3.40
CA SER A 31 14.84 10.51 -2.56
C SER A 31 14.46 10.30 -1.09
N PRO A 32 15.30 10.69 -0.10
CA PRO A 32 15.00 10.48 1.32
C PRO A 32 13.62 11.00 1.74
N ALA A 33 13.20 12.15 1.21
CA ALA A 33 11.88 12.70 1.46
C ALA A 33 10.75 11.80 0.92
N LYS A 34 10.92 11.20 -0.27
CA LYS A 34 9.92 10.28 -0.84
C LYS A 34 9.81 9.00 -0.03
N VAL A 35 10.93 8.47 0.51
CA VAL A 35 10.91 7.31 1.41
C VAL A 35 10.06 7.58 2.65
N MET A 36 10.22 8.75 3.28
CA MET A 36 9.42 9.13 4.44
C MET A 36 7.92 9.21 4.13
N VAL A 37 7.57 9.83 3.00
CA VAL A 37 6.17 9.90 2.53
C VAL A 37 5.62 8.50 2.26
N THR A 38 6.37 7.63 1.59
CA THR A 38 6.00 6.23 1.35
C THR A 38 5.70 5.49 2.66
N MET A 39 6.52 5.67 3.69
CA MET A 39 6.32 5.05 4.99
C MET A 39 5.04 5.54 5.66
N ILE A 40 4.84 6.87 5.72
CA ILE A 40 3.66 7.48 6.34
C ILE A 40 2.38 7.02 5.63
N VAL A 41 2.35 7.09 4.30
CA VAL A 41 1.19 6.67 3.50
C VAL A 41 0.94 5.17 3.65
N GLY A 42 1.99 4.34 3.64
CA GLY A 42 1.88 2.90 3.80
C GLY A 42 1.32 2.47 5.16
N ILE A 43 1.76 3.13 6.23
CA ILE A 43 1.25 2.91 7.60
C ILE A 43 -0.19 3.41 7.73
N GLY A 44 -0.46 4.63 7.29
CA GLY A 44 -1.79 5.23 7.37
C GLY A 44 -2.83 4.42 6.61
N ALA A 45 -2.51 4.00 5.37
CA ALA A 45 -3.40 3.19 4.56
C ALA A 45 -3.72 1.84 5.20
N ALA A 46 -2.70 1.13 5.71
CA ALA A 46 -2.92 -0.14 6.42
C ALA A 46 -3.78 0.07 7.68
N GLY A 47 -3.54 1.15 8.43
CA GLY A 47 -4.30 1.47 9.64
C GLY A 47 -5.80 1.64 9.39
N VAL A 48 -6.18 2.24 8.26
CA VAL A 48 -7.59 2.56 7.95
C VAL A 48 -8.30 1.53 7.08
N SER A 49 -7.57 0.74 6.27
CA SER A 49 -8.21 -0.10 5.22
C SER A 49 -7.88 -1.59 5.27
N ALA A 50 -6.99 -2.04 6.16
CA ALA A 50 -6.61 -3.45 6.23
C ALA A 50 -7.77 -4.39 6.61
N ASP A 51 -8.71 -3.97 7.48
CA ASP A 51 -9.87 -4.82 7.83
C ASP A 51 -10.81 -5.02 6.63
N TYR A 52 -11.06 -3.94 5.88
CA TYR A 52 -11.84 -4.01 4.66
C TYR A 52 -11.16 -4.91 3.63
N ALA A 53 -9.85 -4.73 3.43
CA ALA A 53 -9.06 -5.58 2.53
C ALA A 53 -9.08 -7.05 2.97
N ALA A 54 -9.00 -7.34 4.28
CA ALA A 54 -9.06 -8.71 4.80
C ALA A 54 -10.39 -9.38 4.46
N GLN A 55 -11.50 -8.65 4.58
CA GLN A 55 -12.83 -9.15 4.23
C GLN A 55 -12.99 -9.38 2.72
N VAL A 56 -12.57 -8.40 1.91
CA VAL A 56 -12.70 -8.47 0.44
C VAL A 56 -11.84 -9.57 -0.16
N PHE A 57 -10.60 -9.71 0.32
CA PHE A 57 -9.67 -10.71 -0.20
C PHE A 57 -9.82 -12.07 0.49
N GLY A 58 -10.57 -12.17 1.59
CA GLY A 58 -10.71 -13.41 2.36
C GLY A 58 -9.39 -13.88 2.98
N VAL A 59 -8.48 -12.96 3.31
CA VAL A 59 -7.15 -13.26 3.84
C VAL A 59 -6.98 -12.80 5.28
N PRO A 60 -6.06 -13.40 6.06
CA PRO A 60 -5.71 -12.92 7.39
C PRO A 60 -5.32 -11.44 7.40
N LEU A 61 -5.70 -10.73 8.47
CA LEU A 61 -5.46 -9.29 8.63
C LEU A 61 -4.00 -8.85 8.41
N PRO A 62 -2.96 -9.57 8.88
CA PRO A 62 -1.57 -9.20 8.60
C PRO A 62 -1.24 -9.24 7.09
N ILE A 63 -1.77 -10.22 6.37
CA ILE A 63 -1.58 -10.34 4.92
C ILE A 63 -2.28 -9.20 4.21
N ALA A 64 -3.52 -8.88 4.59
CA ALA A 64 -4.25 -7.75 4.04
C ALA A 64 -3.52 -6.42 4.28
N ALA A 65 -2.97 -6.23 5.48
CA ALA A 65 -2.17 -5.05 5.83
C ALA A 65 -0.94 -4.91 4.93
N ALA A 66 -0.19 -6.01 4.71
CA ALA A 66 0.95 -6.00 3.79
C ALA A 66 0.54 -5.64 2.36
N ILE A 67 -0.56 -6.23 1.84
CA ILE A 67 -1.09 -5.93 0.51
C ILE A 67 -1.41 -4.43 0.39
N VAL A 68 -2.16 -3.89 1.36
CA VAL A 68 -2.53 -2.46 1.39
C VAL A 68 -1.28 -1.58 1.45
N THR A 69 -0.32 -1.86 2.34
CA THR A 69 0.90 -1.07 2.45
C THR A 69 1.71 -1.04 1.15
N LEU A 70 1.80 -2.17 0.45
CA LEU A 70 2.45 -2.26 -0.86
C LEU A 70 1.69 -1.47 -1.93
N THR A 71 0.36 -1.56 -1.95
CA THR A 71 -0.48 -1.04 -3.04
C THR A 71 -0.89 0.42 -2.88
N ALA A 72 -1.05 0.93 -1.66
CA ALA A 72 -1.66 2.24 -1.39
C ALA A 72 -0.95 3.40 -2.10
N GLU A 73 0.38 3.48 -2.02
CA GLU A 73 1.14 4.51 -2.76
C GLU A 73 1.02 4.34 -4.27
N GLY A 74 1.04 3.10 -4.77
CA GLY A 74 0.89 2.82 -6.20
C GLY A 74 -0.46 3.31 -6.70
N ALA A 75 -1.53 3.00 -5.99
CA ALA A 75 -2.89 3.45 -6.29
C ALA A 75 -3.02 4.98 -6.18
N MET A 76 -2.48 5.59 -5.13
CA MET A 76 -2.53 7.05 -4.94
C MET A 76 -1.76 7.78 -6.04
N ARG A 77 -0.58 7.27 -6.41
CA ARG A 77 0.24 7.84 -7.49
C ARG A 77 -0.44 7.66 -8.84
N TRP A 78 -1.08 6.51 -9.07
CA TRP A 78 -1.89 6.29 -10.26
C TRP A 78 -3.05 7.28 -10.33
N LEU A 79 -3.81 7.46 -9.24
CA LEU A 79 -4.90 8.44 -9.14
C LEU A 79 -4.42 9.88 -9.39
N LEU A 80 -3.30 10.29 -8.78
CA LEU A 80 -2.74 11.62 -8.98
C LEU A 80 -2.26 11.85 -10.42
N ILE A 81 -1.65 10.85 -11.06
CA ILE A 81 -1.31 10.93 -12.49
C ILE A 81 -2.59 11.06 -13.31
N GLY A 82 -3.65 10.33 -12.97
CA GLY A 82 -4.93 10.40 -13.65
C GLY A 82 -5.62 11.75 -13.62
N ILE A 83 -5.57 12.39 -12.45
CA ILE A 83 -6.19 13.70 -12.24
C ILE A 83 -5.35 14.79 -12.92
N ASN A 84 -4.02 14.72 -12.81
CA ASN A 84 -3.14 15.78 -13.31
C ASN A 84 -2.79 15.65 -14.79
N ASP A 85 -2.70 14.42 -15.32
CA ASP A 85 -2.40 14.13 -16.72
C ASP A 85 -3.09 12.84 -17.20
N PRO A 86 -4.39 12.91 -17.54
CA PRO A 86 -5.18 11.73 -17.90
C PRO A 86 -4.64 10.98 -19.14
N LYS A 87 -3.80 11.61 -19.97
CA LYS A 87 -3.16 10.94 -21.12
C LYS A 87 -2.14 9.89 -20.67
N GLN A 88 -1.38 10.16 -19.60
CA GLN A 88 -0.42 9.21 -19.04
C GLN A 88 -1.10 7.98 -18.45
N ILE A 89 -2.30 8.11 -17.85
CA ILE A 89 -3.08 6.95 -17.39
C ILE A 89 -3.48 6.06 -18.56
N ILE A 90 -3.97 6.65 -19.65
CA ILE A 90 -4.43 5.88 -20.81
C ILE A 90 -3.26 5.10 -21.42
N GLU A 91 -2.07 5.71 -21.44
CA GLU A 91 -0.84 5.07 -21.91
C GLU A 91 -0.39 3.93 -20.98
N LEU A 92 -0.38 4.14 -19.66
CA LEU A 92 -0.12 3.10 -18.66
C LEU A 92 -1.10 1.94 -18.78
N TRP A 93 -2.40 2.22 -18.95
CA TRP A 93 -3.42 1.19 -19.12
C TRP A 93 -3.31 0.45 -20.45
N ARG A 94 -2.87 1.11 -21.53
CA ARG A 94 -2.54 0.46 -22.80
C ARG A 94 -1.34 -0.47 -22.66
N LEU A 95 -0.29 -0.05 -21.95
CA LEU A 95 0.87 -0.89 -21.67
C LEU A 95 0.49 -2.12 -20.82
N TRP A 96 -0.40 -1.94 -19.84
CA TRP A 96 -0.85 -3.02 -18.96
C TRP A 96 -1.76 -4.04 -19.66
N ARG A 97 -2.47 -3.65 -20.73
CA ARG A 97 -3.28 -4.56 -21.55
C ARG A 97 -2.52 -5.23 -22.69
N LYS A 98 -1.26 -4.87 -22.94
CA LYS A 98 -0.43 -5.64 -23.88
C LYS A 98 0.00 -6.94 -23.19
N PRO A 99 -0.29 -8.11 -23.79
CA PRO A 99 0.13 -9.40 -23.25
C PRO A 99 1.65 -9.54 -23.23
#